data_AF-A0A7T4YEP5-F1
#
_entry.id   AF-A0A7T4YEP5-F1
#
_cell.length_a   1.000
_cell.length_b   1.000
_cell.length_c   1.000
_cell.angle_alpha   90.00
_cell.angle_beta   90.00
_cell.angle_gamma   90.00
#
_symmetry.space_group_name_H-M   'P 1'
#
loop_
_entity.id
_entity.type
_entity.pdbx_description
1 polymer ?
#
loop_
_entity_poly.entity_id
_entity_poly.type
_entity_poly.pdbx_seq_one_letter_code
_entity_poly.pdbx_strand_id
1 'polypeptide(L)'
;MNEQHEHEEKEYWETDDPNADVYVEDEKDKGKMTCPGCFTLNPPMNHFCEQCGKPLTGIACSDPYAQIFSSAHAYRTATEKIDGQGNKTVLIGMWLIFAPTALAAIYGLFHMLKSVIVGIDQLVVRGGYLTEAREVQPLTADFIFQFVVLVGYIAFCGWLLAKVTKAQTSKDDTPSEEEKV
;
A
#
# COMPACT_ATOMS: atom_id res chain seq x y z
N MET A 1 -17.25 35.54 39.84
CA MET A 1 -16.01 35.72 39.06
C MET A 1 -16.35 35.24 37.66
N ASN A 2 -16.93 36.13 36.85
CA ASN A 2 -16.25 37.04 35.90
C ASN A 2 -15.98 36.28 34.59
N GLU A 3 -16.38 36.68 33.40
CA GLU A 3 -17.05 37.84 32.80
C GLU A 3 -17.65 37.26 31.49
N GLN A 4 -18.97 37.27 31.29
CA GLN A 4 -19.64 38.19 30.37
C GLN A 4 -18.71 38.76 29.28
N HIS A 5 -18.49 37.99 28.21
CA HIS A 5 -18.15 38.54 26.90
C HIS A 5 -19.44 38.58 26.06
N GLU A 6 -20.25 39.60 26.35
CA GLU A 6 -21.25 40.14 25.42
C GLU A 6 -20.49 40.64 24.18
N HIS A 7 -20.51 39.83 23.13
CA HIS A 7 -20.03 40.25 21.82
C HIS A 7 -21.13 41.09 21.19
N GLU A 8 -21.06 42.39 21.48
CA GLU A 8 -21.45 43.54 20.65
C GLU A 8 -22.05 43.12 19.28
N GLU A 9 -23.38 43.01 19.23
CA GLU A 9 -24.13 43.02 17.99
C GLU A 9 -23.86 44.37 17.32
N LYS A 10 -22.97 44.38 16.33
CA LYS A 10 -22.81 45.54 15.46
C LYS A 10 -24.10 45.68 14.66
N GLU A 11 -24.91 46.64 15.11
CA GLU A 11 -26.03 47.24 14.39
C GLU A 11 -25.53 47.60 12.98
N TYR A 12 -25.84 46.71 12.03
CA TYR A 12 -25.45 46.82 10.64
C TYR A 12 -26.35 47.89 10.04
N TRP A 13 -25.81 49.10 9.97
CA TRP A 13 -26.42 50.28 9.40
C TRP A 13 -27.17 49.91 8.11
N GLU A 14 -28.50 50.06 8.13
CA GLU A 14 -29.31 50.17 6.92
C GLU A 14 -28.84 51.44 6.19
N THR A 15 -27.78 51.31 5.40
CA THR A 15 -27.56 52.25 4.31
C THR A 15 -28.71 52.05 3.35
N ASP A 16 -29.57 53.06 3.23
CA ASP A 16 -30.53 53.27 2.13
C ASP A 16 -29.78 53.38 0.78
N ASP A 17 -28.96 52.38 0.45
CA ASP A 17 -28.41 52.20 -0.87
C ASP A 17 -29.49 51.51 -1.70
N PRO A 18 -30.14 52.20 -2.65
CA PRO A 18 -31.18 51.63 -3.51
C PRO A 18 -30.64 50.55 -4.45
N ASN A 19 -29.36 50.15 -4.30
CA ASN A 19 -28.68 49.12 -5.04
C ASN A 19 -28.10 48.00 -4.15
N ALA A 20 -28.43 47.96 -2.85
CA ALA A 20 -27.97 46.93 -1.91
C ALA A 20 -28.54 45.52 -2.22
N ASP A 21 -29.62 45.47 -3.00
CA ASP A 21 -30.24 44.26 -3.53
C ASP A 21 -29.58 43.75 -4.84
N VAL A 22 -28.59 44.46 -5.40
CA VAL A 22 -28.04 44.12 -6.73
C VAL A 22 -26.87 43.14 -6.69
N TYR A 23 -26.24 42.83 -5.55
CA TYR A 23 -25.15 41.83 -5.52
C TYR A 23 -25.10 40.96 -4.25
N VAL A 24 -26.16 40.22 -3.96
CA VAL A 24 -25.99 38.91 -3.32
C VAL A 24 -25.81 37.89 -4.43
N GLU A 25 -24.65 37.93 -5.09
CA GLU A 25 -24.25 36.80 -5.91
C GLU A 25 -24.09 35.62 -4.96
N ASP A 26 -24.97 34.62 -5.09
CA ASP A 26 -24.93 33.38 -4.34
C ASP A 26 -23.49 32.85 -4.27
N GLU A 27 -22.82 32.97 -3.12
CA GLU A 27 -21.47 32.42 -2.89
C GLU A 27 -21.40 30.90 -3.09
N LYS A 28 -22.55 30.27 -3.33
CA LYS A 28 -22.75 28.84 -3.52
C LYS A 28 -22.08 28.27 -4.77
N ASP A 29 -21.75 29.11 -5.75
CA ASP A 29 -21.07 28.71 -7.00
C ASP A 29 -19.65 29.25 -7.15
N LYS A 30 -19.02 29.72 -6.06
CA LYS A 30 -17.58 30.04 -6.05
C LYS A 30 -16.75 28.77 -6.23
N GLY A 31 -16.47 28.44 -7.49
CA GLY A 31 -15.27 27.72 -7.95
C GLY A 31 -15.15 26.26 -7.53
N LYS A 32 -16.09 25.39 -7.90
CA LYS A 32 -15.83 23.95 -7.82
C LYS A 32 -14.63 23.60 -8.70
N MET A 33 -13.67 22.87 -8.13
CA MET A 33 -12.46 22.44 -8.80
C MET A 33 -12.61 20.99 -9.25
N THR A 34 -12.35 20.72 -10.53
CA THR A 34 -12.43 19.37 -11.08
C THR A 34 -11.14 18.61 -10.81
N CYS A 35 -11.24 17.41 -10.24
CA CYS A 35 -10.08 16.55 -10.05
C CYS A 35 -9.53 16.07 -11.40
N PRO A 36 -8.24 16.25 -11.72
CA PRO A 36 -7.67 15.79 -12.99
C PRO A 36 -7.53 14.26 -13.08
N GLY A 37 -7.72 13.54 -11.97
CA GLY A 37 -7.60 12.09 -11.93
C GLY A 37 -8.91 11.33 -12.15
N CYS A 38 -9.97 11.73 -11.44
CA CYS A 38 -11.27 11.04 -11.46
C CYS A 38 -12.43 11.95 -11.90
N PHE A 39 -12.15 13.20 -12.28
CA PHE A 39 -13.12 14.20 -12.72
C PHE A 39 -14.21 14.57 -11.69
N THR A 40 -14.05 14.15 -10.43
CA THR A 40 -14.96 14.58 -9.35
C THR A 40 -14.81 16.07 -9.10
N LEU A 41 -15.93 16.77 -8.96
CA LEU A 41 -15.98 18.17 -8.52
C LEU A 41 -15.73 18.23 -7.02
N ASN A 42 -14.75 19.02 -6.60
CA ASN A 42 -14.39 19.22 -5.20
C ASN A 42 -14.60 20.69 -4.80
N PRO A 43 -14.78 20.99 -3.50
CA PRO A 43 -14.78 22.36 -2.98
C PRO A 43 -13.45 23.09 -3.29
N PRO A 44 -13.46 24.41 -3.56
CA PRO A 44 -12.25 25.19 -3.92
C PRO A 44 -11.13 25.16 -2.87
N MET A 45 -11.45 24.88 -1.61
CA MET A 45 -10.51 24.86 -0.49
C MET A 45 -9.92 23.46 -0.22
N ASN A 46 -10.31 22.44 -1.00
CA ASN A 46 -9.78 21.10 -0.81
C ASN A 46 -8.40 20.93 -1.43
N HIS A 47 -7.44 20.52 -0.61
CA HIS A 47 -6.09 20.18 -1.06
C HIS A 47 -6.02 18.80 -1.74
N PHE A 48 -6.97 17.91 -1.45
CA PHE A 48 -7.06 16.55 -2.00
C PHE A 48 -8.47 16.25 -2.49
N CYS A 49 -8.58 15.35 -3.45
CA CYS A 49 -9.87 14.89 -3.92
C CYS A 49 -10.55 13.98 -2.89
N GLU A 50 -11.82 14.25 -2.57
CA GLU A 50 -12.60 13.44 -1.62
C GLU A 50 -12.90 12.03 -2.13
N GLN A 51 -12.84 11.83 -3.46
CA GLN A 51 -13.19 10.56 -4.08
C GLN A 51 -11.98 9.66 -4.31
N CYS A 52 -10.89 10.23 -4.86
CA CYS A 52 -9.69 9.45 -5.21
C CYS A 52 -8.47 9.73 -4.34
N GLY A 53 -8.51 10.74 -3.47
CA GLY A 53 -7.39 11.13 -2.60
C GLY A 53 -6.23 11.86 -3.29
N LYS A 54 -6.26 12.06 -4.62
CA LYS A 54 -5.16 12.74 -5.35
C LYS A 54 -5.03 14.21 -4.93
N PRO A 55 -3.81 14.75 -4.85
CA PRO A 55 -3.59 16.16 -4.57
C PRO A 55 -4.17 17.01 -5.71
N LEU A 56 -4.86 18.08 -5.34
CA LEU A 56 -5.47 19.00 -6.28
C LEU A 56 -4.73 20.35 -6.39
N THR A 57 -3.94 20.67 -5.37
CA THR A 57 -3.18 21.93 -5.29
C THR A 57 -1.69 21.66 -5.41
N GLY A 58 -0.94 22.63 -5.95
CA GLY A 58 0.52 22.50 -6.08
C GLY A 58 1.24 22.26 -4.74
N ILE A 59 0.72 22.87 -3.66
CA ILE A 59 1.25 22.68 -2.30
C ILE A 59 1.10 21.22 -1.85
N ALA A 60 -0.08 20.63 -2.05
CA ALA A 60 -0.33 19.22 -1.73
C ALA A 60 0.51 18.27 -2.59
N CYS A 61 0.87 18.66 -3.82
CA CYS A 61 1.80 17.90 -4.65
C CYS A 61 3.25 17.98 -4.12
N SER A 62 3.66 19.09 -3.54
CA SER A 62 5.03 19.27 -3.04
C SER A 62 5.28 18.75 -1.62
N ASP A 63 4.24 18.51 -0.83
CA ASP A 63 4.37 18.02 0.54
C ASP A 63 4.62 16.49 0.55
N PRO A 64 5.77 16.01 1.09
CA PRO A 64 6.05 14.58 1.16
C PRO A 64 5.05 13.80 2.02
N TYR A 65 4.48 14.42 3.08
CA TYR A 65 3.51 13.75 3.94
C TYR A 65 2.16 13.62 3.24
N ALA A 66 1.72 14.67 2.57
CA ALA A 66 0.55 14.66 1.70
C ALA A 66 0.58 13.52 0.67
N GLN A 67 1.73 13.29 0.03
CA GLN A 67 1.89 12.19 -0.91
C GLN A 67 1.73 10.81 -0.25
N ILE A 68 2.31 10.60 0.93
CA ILE A 68 2.17 9.34 1.67
C ILE A 68 0.70 9.10 2.05
N PHE A 69 -0.02 10.11 2.53
CA PHE A 69 -1.44 9.95 2.87
C PHE A 69 -2.33 9.73 1.64
N SER A 70 -2.09 10.44 0.54
CA SER A 70 -2.87 10.26 -0.70
C SER A 70 -2.69 8.87 -1.30
N SER A 71 -1.47 8.36 -1.33
CA SER A 71 -1.17 6.99 -1.78
C SER A 71 -1.81 5.95 -0.86
N ALA A 72 -1.73 6.13 0.47
CA ALA A 72 -2.39 5.26 1.43
C ALA A 72 -3.92 5.25 1.26
N HIS A 73 -4.53 6.39 0.98
CA HIS A 73 -5.97 6.48 0.67
C HIS A 73 -6.31 5.65 -0.57
N ALA A 74 -5.55 5.77 -1.65
CA ALA A 74 -5.75 4.96 -2.86
C ALA A 74 -5.68 3.45 -2.55
N TYR A 75 -4.72 3.02 -1.74
CA TYR A 75 -4.64 1.61 -1.31
C TYR A 75 -5.86 1.18 -0.49
N ARG A 76 -6.32 1.99 0.47
CA ARG A 76 -7.50 1.68 1.29
C ARG A 76 -8.76 1.60 0.46
N THR A 77 -9.00 2.59 -0.40
CA THR A 77 -10.16 2.59 -1.29
C THR A 77 -10.13 1.38 -2.23
N ALA A 78 -8.96 0.99 -2.74
CA ALA A 78 -8.81 -0.20 -3.56
C ALA A 78 -9.11 -1.50 -2.80
N THR A 79 -8.93 -1.52 -1.47
CA THR A 79 -9.28 -2.66 -0.62
C THR A 79 -10.74 -2.65 -0.15
N GLU A 80 -11.36 -1.47 0.00
CA GLU A 80 -12.71 -1.30 0.56
C GLU A 80 -13.83 -1.40 -0.49
N LYS A 81 -13.62 -0.91 -1.73
CA LYS A 81 -14.67 -0.80 -2.76
C LYS A 81 -15.15 -2.12 -3.40
N ILE A 82 -14.74 -3.28 -2.87
CA ILE A 82 -15.04 -4.57 -3.51
C ILE A 82 -15.98 -5.34 -2.58
N ASP A 83 -17.27 -5.11 -2.80
CA ASP A 83 -18.45 -5.67 -2.14
C ASP A 83 -18.26 -7.12 -1.62
N GLY A 84 -17.83 -7.23 -0.36
CA GLY A 84 -17.84 -8.48 0.42
C GLY A 84 -16.86 -9.58 -0.01
N GLN A 85 -16.21 -9.48 -1.18
CA GLN A 85 -15.16 -10.40 -1.61
C GLN A 85 -13.84 -9.64 -1.69
N GLY A 86 -13.13 -9.54 -0.56
CA GLY A 86 -11.82 -8.88 -0.50
C GLY A 86 -10.95 -9.24 -1.71
N ASN A 87 -10.39 -8.22 -2.35
CA ASN A 87 -9.74 -8.37 -3.65
C ASN A 87 -8.49 -9.24 -3.53
N LYS A 88 -8.65 -10.54 -3.77
CA LYS A 88 -7.58 -11.54 -3.71
C LYS A 88 -6.37 -11.11 -4.54
N THR A 89 -6.60 -10.33 -5.60
CA THR A 89 -5.57 -9.72 -6.45
C THR A 89 -4.58 -8.87 -5.67
N VAL A 90 -5.04 -8.01 -4.75
CA VAL A 90 -4.15 -7.13 -3.96
C VAL A 90 -3.32 -7.96 -2.98
N LEU A 91 -3.94 -8.95 -2.33
CA LEU A 91 -3.24 -9.87 -1.43
C LEU A 91 -2.18 -10.68 -2.17
N ILE A 92 -2.51 -11.17 -3.37
CA ILE A 92 -1.60 -11.88 -4.27
C ILE A 92 -0.43 -10.96 -4.67
N GLY A 93 -0.71 -9.73 -5.09
CA GLY A 93 0.34 -8.76 -5.45
C GLY A 93 1.27 -8.45 -4.27
N MET A 94 0.70 -8.26 -3.07
CA MET A 94 1.46 -8.08 -1.85
C MET A 94 2.36 -9.29 -1.57
N TRP A 95 1.82 -10.50 -1.64
CA TRP A 95 2.61 -11.73 -1.50
C TRP A 95 3.70 -11.83 -2.55
N LEU A 96 3.42 -11.44 -3.79
CA LEU A 96 4.39 -11.55 -4.87
C LEU A 96 5.60 -10.62 -4.68
N ILE A 97 5.39 -9.45 -4.08
CA ILE A 97 6.45 -8.48 -3.78
C ILE A 97 7.20 -8.87 -2.50
N PHE A 98 6.49 -9.21 -1.43
CA PHE A 98 7.09 -9.36 -0.10
C PHE A 98 7.51 -10.80 0.24
N ALA A 99 6.90 -11.83 -0.36
CA ALA A 99 7.21 -13.22 -0.02
C ALA A 99 8.63 -13.63 -0.38
N PRO A 100 9.23 -13.24 -1.53
CA PRO A 100 10.62 -13.55 -1.81
C PRO A 100 11.57 -12.97 -0.77
N THR A 101 11.34 -11.73 -0.36
CA THR A 101 12.14 -11.04 0.65
C THR A 101 12.00 -11.72 2.01
N ALA A 102 10.78 -12.07 2.41
CA ALA A 102 10.52 -12.79 3.66
C ALA A 102 11.15 -14.19 3.66
N LEU A 103 11.03 -14.94 2.56
CA LEU A 103 11.60 -16.28 2.43
C LEU A 103 13.14 -16.23 2.41
N ALA A 104 13.73 -15.26 1.72
CA ALA A 104 15.17 -15.05 1.75
C ALA A 104 15.68 -14.74 3.18
N ALA A 105 14.93 -13.93 3.94
CA ALA A 105 15.26 -13.63 5.33
C ALA A 105 15.17 -14.88 6.23
N ILE A 106 14.09 -15.66 6.11
CA ILE A 106 13.92 -16.93 6.85
C ILE A 106 15.03 -17.93 6.48
N TYR A 107 15.35 -18.03 5.20
CA TYR A 107 16.40 -18.89 4.69
C TYR A 107 17.79 -18.48 5.23
N GLY A 108 18.11 -17.18 5.19
CA GLY A 108 19.34 -16.64 5.74
C GLY A 108 19.47 -16.88 7.25
N LEU A 109 18.36 -16.72 7.99
CA LEU A 109 18.32 -17.02 9.42
C LEU A 109 18.60 -18.51 9.70
N PHE A 110 18.00 -19.41 8.92
CA PHE A 110 18.24 -20.85 9.05
C PHE A 110 19.70 -21.21 8.77
N HIS A 111 20.31 -20.61 7.74
CA HIS A 111 21.73 -20.83 7.42
C HIS A 111 22.65 -20.31 8.52
N MET A 112 22.35 -19.14 9.09
CA MET A 112 23.07 -18.60 10.24
C MET A 112 23.00 -19.56 11.44
N LEU A 113 21.80 -20.04 11.78
CA LEU A 113 21.61 -21.00 12.89
C LEU A 113 22.41 -22.29 12.66
N LYS A 114 22.36 -22.85 11.45
CA LYS A 114 23.14 -24.05 11.11
C LYS A 114 24.64 -23.80 11.24
N SER A 115 25.12 -22.65 10.78
CA SER A 115 26.54 -22.26 10.87
C SER A 115 26.99 -22.14 12.32
N VAL A 116 26.14 -21.61 13.20
CA VAL A 116 26.39 -21.54 14.64
C VAL A 116 26.47 -22.93 15.27
N ILE A 117 25.52 -23.82 14.97
CA ILE A 117 25.52 -25.20 15.51
C ILE A 117 26.79 -25.95 15.09
N VAL A 118 27.15 -25.89 13.82
CA VAL A 118 28.38 -26.52 13.32
C VAL A 118 29.62 -25.89 13.98
N GLY A 119 29.64 -24.57 14.18
CA GLY A 119 30.73 -23.89 14.89
C GLY A 119 30.88 -24.35 16.35
N ILE A 120 29.76 -24.55 17.06
CA ILE A 120 29.74 -25.06 18.44
C ILE A 120 30.27 -26.49 18.47
N ASP A 121 29.81 -27.36 17.58
CA ASP A 121 30.30 -28.74 17.48
C ASP A 121 31.82 -28.79 17.27
N GLN A 122 32.34 -27.92 16.39
CA GLN A 122 33.79 -27.82 16.14
C GLN A 122 34.55 -27.34 17.40
N LEU A 123 33.98 -26.40 18.15
CA LEU A 123 34.55 -25.93 19.43
C LEU A 123 34.59 -27.03 20.49
N VAL A 124 33.50 -27.79 20.64
CA VAL A 124 33.41 -28.90 21.60
C VAL A 124 34.38 -30.03 21.24
N VAL A 125 34.43 -30.42 19.96
CA VAL A 125 35.33 -31.48 19.47
C VAL A 125 36.79 -31.08 19.62
N ARG A 126 37.14 -29.81 19.34
CA ARG A 126 38.53 -29.33 19.45
C ARG A 126 39.00 -29.17 20.89
N GLY A 127 38.08 -28.96 21.84
CA GLY A 127 38.38 -29.01 23.28
C GLY A 127 38.57 -30.43 23.81
N GLY A 128 37.95 -31.42 23.18
CA GLY A 128 38.06 -32.84 23.50
C GLY A 128 39.11 -33.55 22.64
N TYR A 129 40.40 -33.33 22.90
CA TYR A 129 41.45 -34.18 22.34
C TYR A 129 41.29 -35.61 22.86
N LEU A 130 40.62 -36.50 22.10
CA LEU A 130 40.95 -37.93 21.92
C LEU A 130 40.12 -38.48 20.75
N THR A 131 40.73 -38.34 19.57
CA THR A 131 40.69 -39.19 18.37
C THR A 131 39.69 -40.35 18.32
N GLU A 132 38.56 -40.14 17.65
CA GLU A 132 38.01 -41.15 16.74
C GLU A 132 37.73 -40.49 15.39
N ALA A 133 38.06 -41.21 14.31
CA ALA A 133 37.94 -40.74 12.94
C ALA A 133 36.48 -40.50 12.58
N ARG A 134 36.02 -39.26 12.78
CA ARG A 134 34.68 -38.85 12.38
C ARG A 134 34.62 -38.82 10.86
N GLU A 135 33.89 -39.78 10.30
CA GLU A 135 33.53 -39.86 8.90
C GLU A 135 32.97 -38.50 8.47
N VAL A 136 33.69 -37.84 7.56
CA VAL A 136 33.35 -36.51 7.06
C VAL A 136 32.00 -36.65 6.36
N GLN A 137 30.93 -36.15 6.98
CA GLN A 137 29.61 -36.13 6.34
C GLN A 137 29.76 -35.47 4.97
N PRO A 138 29.21 -36.09 3.90
CA PRO A 138 29.48 -35.66 2.55
C PRO A 138 28.87 -34.27 2.36
N LEU A 139 29.75 -33.28 2.28
CA LEU A 139 29.48 -31.88 1.96
C LEU A 139 28.53 -31.75 0.75
N THR A 140 28.49 -32.75 -0.13
CA THR A 140 27.66 -32.82 -1.33
C THR A 140 26.16 -32.94 -1.06
N ALA A 141 25.72 -33.61 0.00
CA ALA A 141 24.29 -33.83 0.25
C ALA A 141 23.56 -32.52 0.61
N ASP A 142 24.21 -31.67 1.40
CA ASP A 142 23.67 -30.36 1.79
C ASP A 142 23.56 -29.41 0.58
N PHE A 143 24.56 -29.37 -0.29
CA PHE A 143 24.52 -28.56 -1.51
C PHE A 143 23.40 -29.02 -2.46
N ILE A 144 23.23 -30.34 -2.62
CA ILE A 144 22.16 -30.90 -3.46
C ILE A 144 20.80 -30.51 -2.89
N PHE A 145 20.59 -30.67 -1.58
CA PHE A 145 19.33 -30.29 -0.95
C PHE A 145 19.02 -28.80 -1.12
N GLN A 146 20.00 -27.95 -0.88
CA GLN A 146 19.86 -26.50 -1.04
C GLN A 146 19.51 -26.11 -2.48
N PHE A 147 20.14 -26.75 -3.47
CA PHE A 147 19.86 -26.53 -4.88
C PHE A 147 18.43 -26.96 -5.24
N VAL A 148 17.98 -28.11 -4.75
CA VAL A 148 16.61 -28.61 -4.97
C VAL A 148 15.57 -27.66 -4.37
N VAL A 149 15.79 -27.16 -3.15
CA VAL A 149 14.89 -26.18 -2.51
C VAL A 149 14.82 -24.88 -3.31
N LEU A 150 15.97 -24.37 -3.77
CA LEU A 150 16.03 -23.16 -4.58
C LEU A 150 15.29 -23.32 -5.92
N VAL A 151 15.54 -24.40 -6.64
CA VAL A 151 14.88 -24.69 -7.93
C VAL A 151 13.38 -24.88 -7.73
N GLY A 152 12.97 -25.61 -6.69
CA GLY A 152 11.56 -25.79 -6.34
C GLY A 152 10.87 -24.47 -6.01
N TYR A 153 11.57 -23.57 -5.30
CA TYR A 153 11.07 -22.23 -5.00
C TYR A 153 10.86 -21.39 -6.26
N ILE A 154 11.84 -21.35 -7.17
CA ILE A 154 11.74 -20.63 -8.45
C ILE A 154 10.58 -21.19 -9.29
N ALA A 155 10.45 -22.51 -9.37
CA ALA A 155 9.36 -23.17 -10.10
C ALA A 155 7.99 -22.82 -9.49
N PHE A 156 7.86 -22.81 -8.17
CA PHE A 156 6.63 -22.43 -7.48
C PHE A 156 6.25 -20.96 -7.72
N CYS A 157 7.21 -20.05 -7.65
CA CYS A 157 6.99 -18.64 -7.97
C CYS A 157 6.57 -18.44 -9.43
N GLY A 158 7.21 -19.15 -10.37
CA GLY A 158 6.82 -19.14 -11.79
C GLY A 158 5.40 -19.67 -12.01
N TRP A 159 5.02 -20.74 -11.33
CA TRP A 159 3.66 -21.31 -11.40
C TRP A 159 2.60 -20.35 -10.84
N LEU A 160 2.88 -19.71 -9.70
CA LEU A 160 2.00 -18.69 -9.13
C LEU A 160 1.84 -17.51 -10.10
N LEU A 161 2.93 -17.00 -10.65
CA LEU A 161 2.90 -15.93 -11.65
C LEU A 161 2.02 -16.30 -12.85
N ALA A 162 2.19 -17.49 -13.40
CA ALA A 162 1.38 -17.97 -14.54
C ALA A 162 -0.12 -18.11 -14.20
N LYS A 163 -0.45 -18.50 -12.96
CA LYS A 163 -1.84 -18.57 -12.50
C LYS A 163 -2.46 -17.19 -12.36
N VAL A 164 -1.70 -16.23 -11.85
CA VAL A 164 -2.16 -14.85 -11.63
C VAL A 164 -2.37 -14.13 -12.96
N THR A 165 -1.44 -14.28 -13.92
CA THR A 165 -1.61 -13.69 -15.25
C THR A 165 -2.84 -14.25 -15.97
N LYS A 166 -3.08 -15.56 -15.89
CA LYS A 166 -4.28 -16.18 -16.46
C LYS A 166 -5.58 -15.71 -15.81
N ALA A 167 -5.56 -15.41 -14.51
CA ALA A 167 -6.72 -14.88 -13.81
C ALA A 167 -7.06 -13.44 -14.22
N GLN A 168 -6.05 -12.64 -14.60
CA GLN A 168 -6.27 -11.27 -15.06
C GLN A 168 -6.86 -11.23 -16.48
N THR A 169 -6.33 -12.05 -17.40
CA THR A 169 -6.82 -12.06 -18.79
C THR A 169 -8.26 -12.59 -18.93
N SER A 170 -8.73 -13.39 -17.97
CA SER A 170 -10.10 -13.95 -18.01
C SER A 170 -11.19 -12.95 -17.61
N LYS A 171 -10.85 -11.82 -16.97
CA LYS A 171 -11.84 -10.87 -16.46
C LYS A 171 -12.22 -9.78 -17.48
N ASP A 172 -11.38 -9.56 -18.49
CA ASP A 172 -11.64 -8.56 -19.53
C ASP A 172 -12.65 -9.02 -20.58
N ASP A 173 -12.99 -10.32 -20.63
CA ASP A 173 -13.94 -10.87 -21.61
C ASP A 173 -15.42 -10.77 -21.17
N THR A 174 -15.72 -10.20 -20.00
CA THR A 174 -17.11 -9.98 -19.59
C THR A 174 -17.66 -8.75 -20.33
N PRO A 175 -18.58 -8.90 -21.30
CA PRO A 175 -19.12 -7.77 -22.04
C PRO A 175 -19.82 -6.83 -21.05
N SER A 176 -19.44 -5.55 -21.09
CA SER A 176 -20.10 -4.50 -20.31
C SER A 176 -21.59 -4.51 -20.61
N GLU A 177 -22.43 -4.72 -19.59
CA GLU A 177 -23.89 -4.74 -19.71
C GLU A 177 -24.49 -3.40 -20.19
N GLU A 178 -23.68 -2.37 -20.45
CA GLU A 178 -24.09 -1.09 -21.01
C GLU A 178 -24.56 -1.14 -22.47
N GLU A 179 -24.32 -2.22 -23.23
CA GLU A 179 -24.86 -2.39 -24.60
C GLU A 179 -26.26 -3.05 -24.63
N LYS A 180 -27.13 -2.69 -23.68
CA LYS A 180 -28.56 -3.04 -23.68
C LYS A 180 -29.41 -1.86 -23.21
N VAL A 181 -29.27 -0.71 -23.85
CA VAL A 181 -30.24 0.39 -23.75
C VAL A 181 -30.52 0.94 -25.14
#